data_AF-A0A0X8KCA5-F1
#
_entry.id   AF-A0A0X8KCA5-F1
#
_cell.length_a   1.000
_cell.length_b   1.000
_cell.length_c   1.000
_cell.angle_alpha   90.00
_cell.angle_beta   90.00
_cell.angle_gamma   90.00
#
_symmetry.space_group_name_H-M   'P 1'
#
loop_
_entity.id
_entity.type
_entity.pdbx_description
1 polymer ?
#
loop_
_entity_poly.entity_id
_entity_poly.type
_entity_poly.pdbx_seq_one_letter_code
_entity_poly.pdbx_strand_id
1 'polypeptide(L)'
;MYGLYDEAGAHRLTEDLEIHFLELPKVTRTDIRQMRTLDKWMAFIGNKLSNEEMEEIAMSEAAINMAWDRIETFMRDAGRRRKYEQREKYEHDYVSDMNGSRREGLAEGLAEGLAEGRAEGRAESARSTASALIGLGKLSIEQIAAATQLSIEEVERLADMKMTSL
;
A
#
# COMPACT_ATOMS: atom_id res chain seq x y z
N MET A 1 -16.18 -2.82 27.80
CA MET A 1 -14.83 -3.31 28.15
C MET A 1 -14.44 -4.31 27.09
N TYR A 2 -13.33 -4.09 26.39
CA TYR A 2 -12.84 -4.98 25.34
C TYR A 2 -11.72 -5.87 25.91
N GLY A 3 -11.67 -7.13 25.50
CA GLY A 3 -10.65 -8.10 25.90
C GLY A 3 -9.97 -8.72 24.68
N LEU A 4 -8.78 -9.29 24.89
CA LEU A 4 -8.06 -10.03 23.85
C LEU A 4 -8.49 -11.49 23.87
N TYR A 5 -8.83 -12.04 22.71
CA TYR A 5 -9.27 -13.42 22.55
C TYR A 5 -8.51 -14.09 21.42
N ASP A 6 -8.26 -15.40 21.58
CA ASP A 6 -7.90 -16.26 20.45
C ASP A 6 -9.07 -16.35 19.47
N GLU A 7 -8.78 -16.17 18.18
CA GLU A 7 -9.77 -16.20 17.10
C GLU A 7 -10.35 -17.60 16.88
N ALA A 8 -9.56 -18.66 17.10
CA ALA A 8 -10.01 -20.04 16.84
C ALA A 8 -10.91 -20.60 17.95
N GLY A 9 -10.59 -20.32 19.22
CA GLY A 9 -11.25 -20.91 20.38
C GLY A 9 -12.11 -19.93 21.20
N ALA A 10 -12.14 -18.64 20.86
CA ALA A 10 -12.78 -17.59 21.66
C ALA A 10 -12.34 -17.60 23.14
N HIS A 11 -11.11 -18.06 23.40
CA HIS A 11 -10.51 -18.08 24.73
C HIS A 11 -9.87 -16.73 25.03
N ARG A 12 -10.18 -16.15 26.19
CA ARG A 12 -9.61 -14.86 26.61
C ARG A 12 -8.12 -15.05 26.91
N LEU A 13 -7.27 -14.27 26.23
CA LEU A 13 -5.82 -14.39 26.33
C LEU A 13 -5.25 -13.77 27.62
N THR A 14 -5.86 -12.70 28.13
CA THR A 14 -5.43 -12.03 29.37
C THR A 14 -6.55 -11.22 30.01
N GLU A 15 -6.49 -11.12 31.34
CA GLU A 15 -7.34 -10.23 32.14
C GLU A 15 -6.58 -8.98 32.64
N ASP A 16 -5.27 -8.92 32.40
CA ASP A 16 -4.39 -7.84 32.87
C ASP A 16 -4.44 -6.60 31.96
N LEU A 17 -5.21 -6.66 30.86
CA LEU A 17 -5.36 -5.59 29.89
C LEU A 17 -6.83 -5.16 29.76
N GLU A 18 -7.06 -3.86 29.91
CA GLU A 18 -8.30 -3.19 29.57
C GLU A 18 -8.07 -2.20 28.42
N ILE A 19 -8.94 -2.24 27.41
CA ILE A 19 -8.89 -1.33 26.27
C ILE A 19 -10.13 -0.44 26.29
N HIS A 20 -9.89 0.88 26.33
CA HIS A 20 -10.91 1.91 26.18
C HIS A 20 -10.79 2.58 24.80
N PHE A 21 -11.91 2.72 24.10
CA PHE A 21 -12.00 3.47 22.85
C PHE A 21 -12.62 4.83 23.12
N LEU A 22 -11.87 5.90 22.81
CA LEU A 22 -12.33 7.28 22.94
C LEU A 22 -12.48 7.88 21.54
N GLU A 23 -13.71 8.23 21.18
CA GLU A 23 -14.01 8.79 19.86
C GLU A 23 -14.09 10.32 19.94
N LEU A 24 -12.96 10.98 19.68
CA LEU A 24 -12.83 12.45 19.70
C LEU A 24 -13.91 13.20 18.89
N PRO A 25 -14.39 12.71 17.71
CA PRO A 25 -15.45 13.40 16.97
C PRO A 25 -16.81 13.46 17.68
N LYS A 26 -17.06 12.59 18.68
CA LYS A 26 -18.33 12.54 19.41
C LYS A 26 -18.37 13.48 20.61
N VAL A 27 -17.28 14.20 20.88
CA VAL A 27 -17.22 15.21 21.95
C VAL A 27 -18.06 16.41 21.53
N THR A 28 -19.19 16.60 22.21
CA THR A 28 -20.05 17.75 21.99
C THR A 28 -19.44 19.00 22.62
N ARG A 29 -19.47 20.12 21.91
CA ARG A 29 -19.07 21.42 22.48
C ARG A 29 -20.13 21.85 23.48
N THR A 30 -19.82 21.67 24.76
CA THR A 30 -20.60 22.14 25.90
C THR A 30 -19.75 23.17 26.65
N ASP A 31 -20.36 23.94 27.55
CA ASP A 31 -19.62 24.83 28.44
C ASP A 31 -18.51 24.04 29.18
N ILE A 32 -17.26 24.49 29.04
CA ILE A 32 -16.06 23.89 29.61
C ILE A 32 -16.20 23.67 31.12
N ARG A 33 -16.89 24.58 31.82
CA ARG A 33 -17.10 24.51 33.27
C ARG A 33 -17.99 23.35 33.68
N GLN A 34 -18.85 22.90 32.77
CA GLN A 34 -19.79 21.80 32.99
C GLN A 34 -19.24 20.46 32.50
N MET A 35 -18.10 20.46 31.80
CA MET A 35 -17.48 19.25 31.30
C MET A 35 -16.90 18.41 32.44
N ARG A 36 -17.05 17.09 32.32
CA ARG A 36 -16.34 16.15 33.19
C ARG A 36 -14.87 16.12 32.78
N THR A 37 -13.99 15.65 33.69
CA THR A 37 -12.55 15.56 33.44
C THR A 37 -12.21 14.80 32.13
N LEU A 38 -12.89 13.69 31.84
CA LEU A 38 -12.67 12.95 30.58
C LEU A 38 -13.05 13.80 29.36
N ASP A 39 -14.17 14.53 29.41
CA ASP A 39 -14.61 15.37 28.29
C ASP A 39 -13.62 16.53 28.05
N LYS A 40 -13.06 17.11 29.13
CA LYS A 40 -11.99 18.11 29.05
C LYS A 40 -10.71 17.53 28.43
N TRP A 41 -10.31 16.32 28.81
CA TRP A 41 -9.17 15.62 28.19
C TRP A 41 -9.40 15.35 26.71
N MET A 42 -10.59 14.87 26.33
CA MET A 42 -10.91 14.65 24.92
C MET A 42 -10.95 15.96 24.13
N ALA A 43 -11.42 17.06 24.72
CA ALA A 43 -11.40 18.39 24.12
C ALA A 43 -9.98 18.93 23.92
N PHE A 44 -9.11 18.78 24.94
CA PHE A 44 -7.69 19.11 24.88
C PHE A 44 -6.96 18.34 23.77
N ILE A 45 -7.10 17.00 23.74
CA ILE A 45 -6.47 16.14 22.72
C ILE A 45 -7.02 16.45 21.32
N GLY A 46 -8.31 16.79 21.22
CA GLY A 46 -8.95 17.15 19.96
C GLY A 46 -8.40 18.40 19.29
N ASN A 47 -7.68 19.27 20.02
CA ASN A 47 -7.01 20.48 19.52
C ASN A 47 -7.88 21.39 18.64
N LYS A 48 -9.16 21.57 19.03
CA LYS A 48 -10.15 22.43 18.35
C LYS A 48 -10.57 23.64 19.19
N LEU A 49 -9.88 23.88 20.30
CA LEU A 49 -10.17 24.93 21.27
C LEU A 49 -9.50 26.23 20.83
N SER A 50 -10.11 27.37 21.13
CA SER A 50 -9.43 28.66 21.11
C SER A 50 -8.35 28.71 22.19
N ASN A 51 -7.43 29.69 22.12
CA ASN A 51 -6.43 29.87 23.17
C ASN A 51 -7.08 30.14 24.55
N GLU A 52 -8.19 30.89 24.58
CA GLU A 52 -8.91 31.21 25.82
C GLU A 52 -9.60 29.98 26.41
N GLU A 53 -10.28 29.19 25.55
CA GLU A 53 -10.86 27.90 25.94
C GLU A 53 -9.78 26.94 26.44
N MET A 54 -8.58 27.00 25.84
CA MET A 54 -7.48 26.15 26.22
C MET A 54 -6.90 26.51 27.59
N GLU A 55 -6.72 27.81 27.83
CA GLU A 55 -6.30 28.33 29.12
C GLU A 55 -7.34 28.01 30.21
N GLU A 56 -8.63 28.14 29.92
CA GLU A 56 -9.70 27.79 30.87
C GLU A 56 -9.66 26.31 31.28
N ILE A 57 -9.50 25.40 30.32
CA ILE A 57 -9.36 23.96 30.61
C ILE A 57 -8.09 23.71 31.44
N ALA A 58 -6.95 24.28 31.04
CA ALA A 58 -5.69 24.11 31.74
C ALA A 58 -5.78 24.63 33.18
N MET A 59 -6.35 25.82 33.41
CA MET A 59 -6.54 26.35 34.76
C MET A 59 -7.49 25.51 35.61
N SER A 60 -8.47 24.84 34.99
CA SER A 60 -9.45 24.03 35.71
C SER A 60 -8.95 22.62 36.08
N GLU A 61 -7.97 22.07 35.36
CA GLU A 61 -7.47 20.71 35.54
C GLU A 61 -5.94 20.69 35.59
N ALA A 62 -5.36 20.50 36.78
CA ALA A 62 -3.90 20.55 36.98
C ALA A 62 -3.11 19.56 36.10
N ALA A 63 -3.67 18.37 35.83
CA ALA A 63 -3.02 17.39 34.96
C ALA A 63 -3.00 17.82 33.48
N ILE A 64 -4.04 18.53 33.03
CA ILE A 64 -4.08 19.10 31.67
C ILE A 64 -3.14 20.31 31.59
N ASN A 65 -3.09 21.14 32.63
CA ASN A 65 -2.12 22.24 32.73
C ASN A 65 -0.68 21.75 32.56
N MET A 66 -0.31 20.71 33.32
CA MET A 66 1.02 20.12 33.23
C MET A 66 1.32 19.57 31.83
N ALA A 67 0.34 18.96 31.18
CA ALA A 67 0.47 18.50 29.80
C ALA A 67 0.68 19.66 28.82
N TRP A 68 -0.11 20.74 28.96
CA TRP A 68 0.01 21.95 28.16
C TRP A 68 1.37 22.62 28.31
N ASP A 69 1.84 22.84 29.55
CA ASP A 69 3.16 23.40 29.83
C ASP A 69 4.29 22.56 29.24
N ARG A 70 4.15 21.23 29.28
CA ARG A 70 5.13 20.32 28.71
C ARG A 70 5.17 20.43 27.19
N ILE A 71 4.02 20.55 26.54
CA ILE A 71 3.88 20.79 25.10
C ILE A 71 4.50 22.14 24.74
N GLU A 72 4.14 23.22 25.44
CA GLU A 72 4.73 24.55 25.22
C GLU A 72 6.25 24.54 25.37
N THR A 73 6.75 23.92 26.43
CA THR A 73 8.19 23.79 26.68
C THR A 73 8.88 23.04 25.54
N PHE A 74 8.27 21.94 25.08
CA PHE A 74 8.77 21.18 23.94
C PHE A 74 8.75 22.03 22.65
N MET A 75 7.70 22.81 22.43
CA MET A 75 7.56 23.69 21.27
C MET A 75 8.52 24.89 21.33
N ARG A 76 8.94 25.36 22.51
CA ARG A 76 9.90 26.47 22.64
C ARG A 76 11.34 26.02 22.35
N ASP A 77 11.69 24.76 22.57
CA ASP A 77 13.02 24.22 22.27
C ASP A 77 13.20 23.96 20.76
N ALA A 78 13.76 24.94 20.06
CA ALA A 78 14.04 24.86 18.63
C ALA A 78 14.97 23.69 18.25
N GLY A 79 15.87 23.27 19.15
CA GLY A 79 16.77 22.14 18.91
C GLY A 79 16.02 20.81 18.95
N ARG A 80 15.10 20.63 19.91
CA ARG A 80 14.24 19.43 20.00
C ARG A 80 13.22 19.38 18.87
N ARG A 81 12.58 20.50 18.53
CA ARG A 81 11.67 20.58 17.38
C ARG A 81 12.38 20.18 16.09
N ARG A 82 13.56 20.74 15.82
CA ARG A 82 14.32 20.41 14.61
C ARG A 82 14.71 18.93 14.54
N LYS A 83 14.98 18.26 15.67
CA LYS A 83 15.22 16.81 15.70
C LYS A 83 13.96 16.00 15.37
N TYR A 84 12.82 16.41 15.93
CA TYR A 84 11.52 15.81 15.64
C TYR A 84 11.16 15.97 14.16
N GLU A 85 11.23 17.19 13.63
CA GLU A 85 10.93 17.51 12.22
C GLU A 85 11.85 16.75 11.25
N GLN A 86 13.15 16.63 11.56
CA GLN A 86 14.07 15.83 10.74
C GLN A 86 13.70 14.35 10.73
N ARG A 87 13.27 13.81 11.87
CA ARG A 87 12.80 12.42 11.94
C ARG A 87 11.53 12.26 11.11
N GLU A 88 10.55 13.13 11.30
CA GLU A 88 9.30 13.08 10.54
C GLU A 88 9.58 13.17 9.03
N LYS A 89 10.45 14.10 8.61
CA LYS A 89 10.88 14.22 7.22
C LYS A 89 11.53 12.94 6.71
N TYR A 90 12.42 12.33 7.48
CA TYR A 90 13.05 11.06 7.08
C TYR A 90 12.02 9.95 6.86
N GLU A 91 11.05 9.81 7.76
CA GLU A 91 9.99 8.80 7.63
C GLU A 91 9.13 9.06 6.38
N HIS A 92 8.76 10.32 6.11
CA HIS A 92 8.03 10.69 4.89
C HIS A 92 8.84 10.46 3.62
N ASP A 93 10.12 10.83 3.62
CA ASP A 93 11.03 10.61 2.49
C ASP A 93 11.15 9.10 2.21
N TYR A 94 11.33 8.28 3.25
CA TYR A 94 11.37 6.82 3.14
C TYR A 94 10.08 6.22 2.56
N VAL A 95 8.92 6.63 3.08
CA VAL A 95 7.61 6.16 2.57
C VAL A 95 7.40 6.59 1.12
N SER A 96 7.76 7.82 0.77
CA SER A 96 7.67 8.34 -0.59
C SER A 96 8.55 7.55 -1.55
N ASP A 97 9.80 7.29 -1.16
CA ASP A 97 10.77 6.51 -1.94
C ASP A 97 10.28 5.08 -2.17
N MET A 98 9.88 4.38 -1.10
CA MET A 98 9.35 3.02 -1.20
C MET A 98 8.11 2.94 -2.10
N ASN A 99 7.21 3.92 -2.02
CA ASN A 99 6.04 4.00 -2.90
C ASN A 99 6.41 4.37 -4.35
N GLY A 100 7.45 5.18 -4.54
CA GLY A 100 8.04 5.47 -5.85
C GLY A 100 8.59 4.21 -6.49
N SER A 101 9.54 3.55 -5.83
CA SER A 101 10.19 2.34 -6.33
C SER A 101 9.20 1.21 -6.60
N ARG A 102 8.18 1.04 -5.74
CA ARG A 102 7.13 0.03 -5.98
C ARG A 102 6.32 0.33 -7.24
N ARG A 103 5.96 1.59 -7.48
CA ARG A 103 5.20 1.98 -8.69
C ARG A 103 6.04 1.81 -9.95
N GLU A 104 7.31 2.21 -9.89
CA GLU A 104 8.25 2.05 -10.99
C GLU A 104 8.46 0.58 -11.34
N GLY A 105 8.80 -0.26 -10.35
CA GLY A 105 8.98 -1.69 -10.58
C GLY A 105 7.73 -2.42 -11.10
N LEU A 106 6.53 -2.00 -10.68
CA LEU A 106 5.28 -2.53 -11.24
C LEU A 106 5.07 -2.08 -12.70
N ALA A 107 5.38 -0.83 -13.02
CA ALA A 107 5.24 -0.30 -14.38
C ALA A 107 6.24 -0.98 -15.33
N GLU A 108 7.49 -1.14 -14.90
CA GLU A 108 8.54 -1.85 -15.64
C GLU A 108 8.15 -3.31 -15.86
N GLY A 109 7.80 -4.03 -14.78
CA GLY A 109 7.40 -5.45 -14.88
C GLY A 109 6.17 -5.66 -15.76
N LEU A 110 5.20 -4.75 -15.74
CA LEU A 110 4.05 -4.81 -16.66
C LEU A 110 4.45 -4.54 -18.11
N ALA A 111 5.33 -3.56 -18.35
CA ALA A 111 5.79 -3.22 -19.69
C ALA A 111 6.60 -4.38 -20.31
N GLU A 112 7.51 -4.97 -19.53
CA GLU A 112 8.30 -6.14 -19.93
C GLU A 112 7.40 -7.35 -20.18
N GLY A 113 6.51 -7.69 -19.25
CA GLY A 113 5.58 -8.81 -19.41
C GLY A 113 4.64 -8.65 -20.62
N LEU A 114 4.18 -7.44 -20.92
CA LEU A 114 3.40 -7.16 -22.12
C LEU A 114 4.23 -7.25 -23.40
N ALA A 115 5.53 -6.93 -23.36
CA ALA A 115 6.41 -7.04 -24.52
C ALA A 115 6.74 -8.51 -24.80
N GLU A 116 7.12 -9.27 -23.78
CA GLU A 116 7.42 -10.71 -23.84
C GLU A 116 6.18 -11.49 -24.29
N GLY A 117 5.04 -11.33 -23.63
CA GLY A 117 3.80 -12.03 -23.99
C GLY A 117 3.33 -11.73 -25.42
N ARG A 118 3.55 -10.50 -25.92
CA ARG A 118 3.27 -10.18 -27.34
C ARG A 118 4.25 -10.84 -28.30
N ALA A 119 5.52 -10.97 -27.92
CA ALA A 119 6.53 -11.65 -28.75
C ALA A 119 6.24 -13.16 -28.82
N GLU A 120 6.00 -13.79 -27.68
CA GLU A 120 5.64 -15.21 -27.58
C GLU A 120 4.35 -15.52 -28.34
N GLY A 121 3.29 -14.74 -28.12
CA GLY A 121 2.02 -14.94 -28.82
C GLY A 121 2.13 -14.82 -30.35
N ARG A 122 2.99 -13.92 -30.86
CA ARG A 122 3.28 -13.84 -32.30
C ARG A 122 4.04 -15.07 -32.80
N ALA A 123 5.04 -15.53 -32.05
CA ALA A 123 5.82 -16.72 -32.42
C ALA A 123 4.95 -17.99 -32.42
N GLU A 124 4.11 -18.17 -31.39
CA GLU A 124 3.18 -19.30 -31.31
C GLU A 124 2.14 -19.28 -32.43
N SER A 125 1.56 -18.10 -32.71
CA SER A 125 0.61 -17.94 -33.83
C SER A 125 1.26 -18.25 -35.18
N ALA A 126 2.51 -17.81 -35.40
CA ALA A 126 3.26 -18.13 -36.61
C ALA A 126 3.51 -19.65 -36.75
N ARG A 127 3.94 -20.32 -35.67
CA ARG A 127 4.15 -21.78 -35.63
C ARG A 127 2.87 -22.57 -35.85
N SER A 128 1.77 -22.15 -35.24
CA SER A 128 0.46 -22.77 -35.41
C SER A 128 -0.03 -22.64 -36.86
N THR A 129 0.12 -21.43 -37.44
CA THR A 129 -0.20 -21.18 -38.85
C THR A 129 0.66 -22.03 -39.77
N ALA A 130 1.97 -22.12 -39.55
CA ALA A 130 2.87 -22.96 -40.34
C ALA A 130 2.47 -24.44 -40.26
N SER A 131 2.18 -24.94 -39.05
CA SER A 131 1.75 -26.32 -38.82
C SER A 131 0.43 -26.65 -39.55
N ALA A 132 -0.49 -25.70 -39.62
CA ALA A 132 -1.73 -25.83 -40.38
C ALA A 132 -1.46 -25.87 -41.89
N LEU A 133 -0.63 -24.96 -42.42
CA LEU A 133 -0.26 -24.90 -43.83
C LEU A 133 0.49 -26.16 -44.30
N ILE A 134 1.41 -26.69 -43.48
CA ILE A 134 2.09 -27.97 -43.73
C ILE A 134 1.06 -29.10 -43.85
N GLY A 135 0.06 -29.11 -42.95
CA GLY A 135 -1.01 -30.11 -42.97
C GLY A 135 -1.90 -30.06 -44.21
N LEU A 136 -1.99 -28.91 -44.89
CA LEU A 136 -2.72 -28.81 -46.15
C LEU A 136 -1.97 -29.44 -47.32
N GLY A 137 -0.63 -29.53 -47.26
CA GLY A 137 0.21 -30.17 -48.28
C GLY A 137 0.22 -29.48 -49.65
N LYS A 138 -0.17 -28.19 -49.72
CA LYS A 138 -0.33 -27.44 -50.98
C LYS A 138 0.77 -26.40 -51.24
N LEU A 139 1.59 -26.10 -50.25
CA LEU A 139 2.61 -25.04 -50.30
C LEU A 139 4.00 -25.66 -50.08
N SER A 140 5.03 -25.09 -50.70
CA SER A 140 6.42 -25.48 -50.43
C SER A 140 6.89 -24.93 -49.07
N ILE A 141 7.95 -25.50 -48.53
CA ILE A 141 8.55 -25.03 -47.26
C ILE A 141 8.93 -23.54 -47.35
N GLU A 142 9.48 -23.09 -48.47
CA GLU A 142 9.87 -21.71 -48.70
C GLU A 142 8.64 -20.77 -48.72
N GLN A 143 7.53 -21.21 -49.31
CA GLN A 143 6.28 -20.45 -49.33
C GLN A 143 5.67 -20.32 -47.92
N ILE A 144 5.73 -21.38 -47.12
CA ILE A 144 5.23 -21.38 -45.73
C ILE A 144 6.12 -20.51 -44.84
N ALA A 145 7.45 -20.60 -44.97
CA ALA A 145 8.40 -19.75 -44.28
C ALA A 145 8.16 -18.27 -44.59
N ALA A 146 7.99 -17.92 -45.87
CA ALA A 146 7.65 -16.56 -46.28
C ALA A 146 6.30 -16.07 -45.73
N ALA A 147 5.27 -16.92 -45.74
CA ALA A 147 3.92 -16.55 -45.27
C ALA A 147 3.82 -16.36 -43.75
N THR A 148 4.63 -17.10 -42.99
CA THR A 148 4.60 -17.11 -41.52
C THR A 148 5.73 -16.32 -40.88
N GLN A 149 6.66 -15.81 -41.70
CA GLN A 149 7.88 -15.11 -41.26
C GLN A 149 8.75 -15.96 -40.34
N LEU A 150 8.65 -17.28 -40.45
CA LEU A 150 9.54 -18.22 -39.80
C LEU A 150 10.76 -18.49 -40.69
N SER A 151 11.85 -18.95 -40.08
CA SER A 151 12.99 -19.42 -40.85
C SER A 151 12.65 -20.75 -41.53
N ILE A 152 13.30 -21.03 -42.67
CA ILE A 152 13.11 -22.29 -43.40
C ILE A 152 13.39 -23.47 -42.47
N GLU A 153 14.45 -23.39 -41.66
CA GLU A 153 14.84 -24.45 -40.72
C GLU A 153 13.78 -24.71 -39.65
N GLU A 154 13.06 -23.67 -39.17
CA GLU A 154 11.97 -23.85 -38.21
C GLU A 154 10.76 -24.54 -38.86
N VAL A 155 10.44 -24.19 -40.12
CA VAL A 155 9.33 -24.84 -40.85
C VAL A 155 9.68 -26.29 -41.17
N GLU A 156 10.92 -26.60 -41.54
CA GLU A 156 11.41 -27.97 -41.71
C GLU A 156 11.31 -28.78 -40.42
N ARG A 157 11.76 -28.23 -39.28
CA ARG A 157 11.61 -28.86 -37.96
C ARG A 157 10.14 -29.20 -37.65
N LEU A 158 9.24 -28.24 -37.88
CA LEU A 158 7.80 -28.45 -37.65
C LEU A 158 7.22 -29.54 -38.57
N ALA A 159 7.69 -29.64 -39.81
CA ALA A 159 7.27 -30.69 -40.74
C ALA A 159 7.77 -32.08 -40.30
N ASP A 160 9.03 -32.18 -39.88
CA ASP A 160 9.64 -33.43 -39.41
C ASP A 160 8.98 -33.94 -38.12
N MET A 161 8.69 -33.05 -37.17
CA MET A 161 7.96 -33.39 -35.93
C MET A 161 6.57 -33.94 -36.22
N LYS A 162 5.91 -33.46 -37.28
CA LYS A 162 4.57 -33.91 -37.66
C LYS A 162 4.59 -35.25 -38.38
N MET A 163 5.64 -35.56 -39.14
CA MET A 163 5.82 -36.87 -39.77
C MET A 163 6.19 -37.97 -38.76
N THR A 164 6.84 -37.61 -37.66
CA THR A 164 7.20 -38.55 -36.57
C THR A 164 6.09 -38.80 -35.56
N SER A 165 5.00 -38.03 -35.60
CA SER A 165 3.82 -38.17 -34.74
C SER A 165 2.62 -38.85 -35.44
N LEU A 166 2.82 -39.36 -36.66
CA LEU A 166 1.91 -40.23 -37.42
C LEU A 166 2.39 -41.68 -37.34
#